data_AF-A0A2M7FHA7-F1
#
_entry.id   AF-A0A2M7FHA7-F1
#
_cell.length_a   1.000
_cell.length_b   1.000
_cell.length_c   1.000
_cell.angle_alpha   90.00
_cell.angle_beta   90.00
_cell.angle_gamma   90.00
#
_symmetry.space_group_name_H-M   'P 1'
#
loop_
_entity.id
_entity.type
_entity.pdbx_description
1 polymer ?
#
loop_
_entity_poly.entity_id
_entity_poly.type
_entity_poly.pdbx_seq_one_letter_code
_entity_poly.pdbx_strand_id
1 'polypeptide(L)'
;PDLHRDNSPKILANGKADLSQFKNRFPQMAKGARLLKKLSRVLGRQGRTVGGDLIEPALPKDLDLYALTSVGTKVEVCEDGEYIVATLDGFLTLDPKSNQVSVTEKIEDKGGISVKTTGDLVLNVDEFVEHGEVQEGRVVKGRNMTFLSDVFGRVISEGGNIHLKKNLSGGVADTLSGDIELASHVSRSLVRSGDGEVMANFCESSTLIGKCVRVEHAVSCEIVADEIEAGILEGCMVVAKKIHIHTSDERRGKENLVTLLIPDLSHFDQLISKLQNDIADARSQISAKMQQLDLLKSDSEFAKFLVLAERIRSGTIKITPDQAVNWQKLVEKHAQPFAQSAKLLPALEVLETTVKQAEDELKVAVHERIVATEGVSCVIDHIVGQTSVR
;
A
#
# COMPACT_ATOMS: atom_id res chain seq x y z
N PRO A 1 -44.25 -4.65 4.79
CA PRO A 1 -43.06 -3.81 5.09
C PRO A 1 -43.33 -2.39 4.62
N ASP A 2 -43.15 -1.42 5.52
CA ASP A 2 -43.46 -0.01 5.28
C ASP A 2 -42.35 0.58 4.39
N LEU A 3 -42.54 0.48 3.07
CA LEU A 3 -41.59 0.89 2.05
C LEU A 3 -41.68 2.40 1.86
N HIS A 4 -41.12 3.16 2.79
CA HIS A 4 -41.01 4.60 2.66
C HIS A 4 -39.61 5.07 3.01
N ARG A 5 -39.16 6.07 2.27
CA ARG A 5 -37.99 6.87 2.63
C ARG A 5 -38.32 7.62 3.91
N ASP A 6 -37.53 7.37 4.96
CA ASP A 6 -37.67 7.99 6.26
C ASP A 6 -36.43 8.85 6.53
N ASN A 7 -36.59 10.16 6.31
CA ASN A 7 -35.55 11.16 6.62
C ASN A 7 -35.62 11.62 8.09
N SER A 8 -36.33 10.91 8.98
CA SER A 8 -36.23 11.20 10.41
C SER A 8 -34.85 10.84 10.95
N PRO A 9 -34.37 11.56 11.98
CA PRO A 9 -33.12 11.21 12.66
C PRO A 9 -33.11 9.76 13.13
N LYS A 10 -31.98 9.09 12.96
CA LYS A 10 -31.79 7.72 13.43
C LYS A 10 -31.86 7.68 14.95
N ILE A 11 -32.70 6.82 15.51
CA ILE A 11 -32.79 6.63 16.96
C ILE A 11 -31.73 5.59 17.36
N LEU A 12 -30.83 5.99 18.25
CA LEU A 12 -29.78 5.11 18.79
C LEU A 12 -30.36 4.13 19.82
N ALA A 13 -29.63 3.06 20.12
CA ALA A 13 -30.04 2.04 21.10
C ALA A 13 -30.31 2.60 22.51
N ASN A 14 -29.74 3.78 22.84
CA ASN A 14 -29.96 4.50 24.10
C ASN A 14 -31.20 5.42 24.09
N GLY A 15 -32.01 5.39 23.02
CA GLY A 15 -33.23 6.21 22.87
C GLY A 15 -32.98 7.66 22.45
N LYS A 16 -31.72 8.09 22.28
CA LYS A 16 -31.41 9.43 21.77
C LYS A 16 -31.46 9.47 20.25
N ALA A 17 -31.93 10.58 19.70
CA ALA A 17 -31.92 10.82 18.27
C ALA A 17 -30.53 11.31 17.82
N ASP A 18 -29.98 10.66 16.80
CA ASP A 18 -28.79 11.10 16.09
C ASP A 18 -29.21 12.00 14.92
N LEU A 19 -29.00 13.31 15.10
CA LEU A 19 -29.34 14.32 14.09
C LEU A 19 -28.40 14.31 12.89
N SER A 20 -27.31 13.53 12.93
CA SER A 20 -26.39 13.42 11.82
C SER A 20 -26.87 12.42 10.77
N GLN A 21 -27.61 11.37 11.13
CA GLN A 21 -27.98 10.27 10.23
C GLN A 21 -29.49 10.16 10.03
N PHE A 22 -29.90 9.83 8.80
CA PHE A 22 -31.28 9.45 8.51
C PHE A 22 -31.53 7.96 8.76
N LYS A 23 -32.77 7.64 9.11
CA LYS A 23 -33.21 6.28 9.46
C LYS A 23 -33.32 5.35 8.24
N ASN A 24 -33.88 5.82 7.12
CA ASN A 24 -33.98 5.03 5.89
C ASN A 24 -33.97 5.91 4.64
N ARG A 25 -32.77 6.21 4.12
CA ARG A 25 -32.62 7.05 2.92
C ARG A 25 -32.85 6.29 1.61
N PHE A 26 -32.29 5.10 1.48
CA PHE A 26 -32.24 4.33 0.25
C PHE A 26 -33.09 3.05 0.39
N PRO A 27 -34.39 3.09 0.01
CA PRO A 27 -35.27 1.94 0.16
C PRO A 27 -34.86 0.80 -0.78
N GLN A 28 -34.71 -0.40 -0.22
CA GLN A 28 -34.38 -1.62 -0.94
C GLN A 28 -35.64 -2.38 -1.37
N MET A 29 -35.62 -2.88 -2.59
CA MET A 29 -36.68 -3.63 -3.24
C MET A 29 -36.24 -5.07 -3.48
N ALA A 30 -37.14 -6.00 -3.21
CA ALA A 30 -36.98 -7.38 -3.66
C ALA A 30 -37.53 -7.55 -5.09
N LYS A 31 -36.98 -8.48 -5.84
CA LYS A 31 -37.50 -8.88 -7.15
C LYS A 31 -38.98 -9.30 -7.02
N GLY A 32 -39.81 -8.79 -7.93
CA GLY A 32 -41.26 -9.01 -7.94
C GLY A 32 -42.04 -8.12 -6.98
N ALA A 33 -41.38 -7.25 -6.21
CA ALA A 33 -42.09 -6.31 -5.34
C ALA A 33 -42.86 -5.28 -6.19
N ARG A 34 -44.12 -5.02 -5.80
CA ARG A 34 -44.99 -4.00 -6.41
C ARG A 34 -44.59 -2.61 -5.91
N LEU A 35 -44.26 -1.71 -6.83
CA LEU A 35 -43.76 -0.36 -6.54
C LEU A 35 -44.89 0.67 -6.57
N LEU A 36 -45.54 0.79 -7.73
CA LEU A 36 -46.60 1.76 -7.97
C LEU A 36 -47.81 1.05 -8.57
N LYS A 37 -49.01 1.45 -8.15
CA LYS A 37 -50.28 1.00 -8.71
C LYS A 37 -50.90 2.12 -9.53
N LYS A 38 -51.30 1.83 -10.78
CA LYS A 38 -52.14 2.76 -11.54
C LYS A 38 -53.54 2.77 -10.94
N LEU A 39 -53.99 3.95 -10.51
CA LEU A 39 -55.38 4.18 -10.17
C LEU A 39 -56.15 4.50 -11.45
N SER A 40 -57.26 3.80 -11.66
CA SER A 40 -58.13 4.05 -12.81
C SER A 40 -58.68 5.48 -12.75
N ARG A 41 -58.66 6.18 -13.90
CA ARG A 41 -59.27 7.51 -14.00
C ARG A 41 -60.76 7.45 -13.66
N VAL A 42 -61.23 8.43 -12.91
CA VAL A 42 -62.65 8.61 -12.58
C VAL A 42 -63.17 9.80 -13.37
N LEU A 43 -64.22 9.60 -14.15
CA LEU A 43 -64.85 10.68 -14.92
C LEU A 43 -65.46 11.72 -13.97
N GLY A 44 -65.33 12.99 -14.36
CA GLY A 44 -66.00 14.08 -13.67
C GLY A 44 -67.53 13.95 -13.74
N ARG A 45 -68.23 14.70 -12.89
CA ARG A 45 -69.69 14.84 -13.00
C ARG A 45 -70.01 15.94 -14.00
N GLN A 46 -71.10 15.78 -14.75
CA GLN A 46 -71.60 16.84 -15.63
C GLN A 46 -71.93 18.10 -14.83
N GLY A 47 -71.42 19.23 -15.33
CA GLY A 47 -71.74 20.55 -14.81
C GLY A 47 -72.96 21.15 -15.51
N ARG A 48 -73.38 22.32 -15.05
CA ARG A 48 -74.36 23.15 -15.75
C ARG A 48 -73.85 24.59 -15.87
N THR A 49 -74.13 25.22 -17.01
CA THR A 49 -73.90 26.66 -17.18
C THR A 49 -74.90 27.46 -16.35
N VAL A 50 -74.67 28.77 -16.19
CA VAL A 50 -75.62 29.69 -15.53
C VAL A 50 -76.98 29.73 -16.27
N GLY A 51 -77.00 29.40 -17.58
CA GLY A 51 -78.20 29.28 -18.39
C GLY A 51 -78.90 27.91 -18.31
N GLY A 52 -78.31 26.93 -17.63
CA GLY A 52 -78.88 25.59 -17.44
C GLY A 52 -78.40 24.52 -18.44
N ASP A 53 -77.57 24.89 -19.43
CA ASP A 53 -77.02 23.95 -20.40
C ASP A 53 -76.01 23.01 -19.76
N LEU A 54 -75.95 21.77 -20.24
CA LEU A 54 -75.02 20.76 -19.75
C LEU A 54 -73.59 21.07 -20.19
N ILE A 55 -72.66 20.96 -19.23
CA ILE A 55 -71.23 21.02 -19.50
C ILE A 55 -70.67 19.62 -19.29
N GLU A 56 -70.22 19.00 -20.37
CA GLU A 56 -69.52 17.72 -20.29
C GLU A 56 -68.18 17.90 -19.56
N PRO A 57 -67.85 17.01 -18.62
CA PRO A 57 -66.58 17.05 -17.93
C PRO A 57 -65.44 16.74 -18.91
N ALA A 58 -64.33 17.45 -18.78
CA ALA A 58 -63.14 17.13 -19.54
C ALA A 58 -62.65 15.71 -19.21
N LEU A 59 -62.23 14.96 -20.22
CA LEU A 59 -61.63 13.65 -20.05
C LEU A 59 -60.36 13.76 -19.19
N PRO A 60 -60.29 13.05 -18.04
CA PRO A 60 -59.10 13.05 -17.21
C PRO A 60 -57.91 12.46 -17.98
N LYS A 61 -56.74 13.08 -17.80
CA LYS A 61 -55.47 12.57 -18.31
C LYS A 61 -55.24 11.17 -17.75
N ASP A 62 -54.85 10.23 -18.62
CA ASP A 62 -54.46 8.88 -18.21
C ASP A 62 -52.93 8.79 -18.12
N LEU A 63 -52.44 7.89 -17.27
CA LEU A 63 -51.02 7.65 -17.06
C LEU A 63 -50.61 6.38 -17.80
N ASP A 64 -49.61 6.50 -18.67
CA ASP A 64 -48.95 5.35 -19.27
C ASP A 64 -47.82 4.88 -18.36
N LEU A 65 -47.96 3.70 -17.75
CA LEU A 65 -46.93 3.14 -16.88
C LEU A 65 -45.69 2.73 -17.65
N TYR A 66 -45.80 2.35 -18.93
CA TYR A 66 -44.64 1.93 -19.73
C TYR A 66 -43.67 3.10 -19.96
N ALA A 67 -44.20 4.32 -20.12
CA ALA A 67 -43.40 5.54 -20.23
C ALA A 67 -42.64 5.88 -18.94
N LEU A 68 -43.07 5.35 -17.79
CA LEU A 68 -42.44 5.57 -16.48
C LEU A 68 -41.46 4.48 -16.09
N THR A 69 -41.49 3.31 -16.74
CA THR A 69 -40.53 2.24 -16.45
C THR A 69 -39.15 2.53 -17.00
N SER A 70 -38.13 2.18 -16.24
CA SER A 70 -36.72 2.20 -16.63
C SER A 70 -36.02 0.94 -16.13
N VAL A 71 -34.69 0.96 -16.08
CA VAL A 71 -33.84 -0.17 -15.69
C VAL A 71 -34.34 -0.82 -14.39
N GLY A 72 -34.48 -2.15 -14.40
CA GLY A 72 -34.89 -2.93 -13.22
C GLY A 72 -36.39 -2.88 -12.89
N THR A 73 -37.22 -2.32 -13.77
CA THR A 73 -38.69 -2.27 -13.58
C THR A 73 -39.43 -2.74 -14.82
N LYS A 74 -40.62 -3.31 -14.63
CA LYS A 74 -41.56 -3.66 -15.71
C LYS A 74 -42.99 -3.36 -15.29
N VAL A 75 -43.89 -3.24 -16.27
CA VAL A 75 -45.33 -3.18 -16.01
C VAL A 75 -45.88 -4.60 -15.95
N GLU A 76 -46.69 -4.88 -14.92
CA GLU A 76 -47.41 -6.14 -14.75
C GLU A 76 -48.90 -5.86 -14.57
N VAL A 77 -49.72 -6.49 -15.43
CA VAL A 77 -51.17 -6.34 -15.40
C VAL A 77 -51.75 -7.51 -14.62
N CYS A 78 -52.35 -7.22 -13.47
CA CYS A 78 -53.03 -8.19 -12.61
C CYS A 78 -54.54 -7.96 -12.63
N GLU A 79 -55.32 -8.89 -12.07
CA GLU A 79 -56.79 -8.74 -11.94
C GLU A 79 -57.19 -7.46 -11.17
N ASP A 80 -56.34 -7.01 -10.24
CA ASP A 80 -56.57 -5.87 -9.37
C ASP A 80 -55.99 -4.54 -9.91
N GLY A 81 -55.42 -4.54 -11.12
CA GLY A 81 -54.95 -3.35 -11.85
C GLY A 81 -53.55 -3.48 -12.45
N GLU A 82 -53.06 -2.38 -13.02
CA GLU A 82 -51.71 -2.28 -13.58
C GLU A 82 -50.70 -1.81 -12.51
N TYR A 83 -49.56 -2.49 -12.43
CA TYR A 83 -48.49 -2.20 -11.47
C TYR A 83 -47.15 -2.01 -12.15
N ILE A 84 -46.31 -1.14 -11.60
CA ILE A 84 -44.88 -1.18 -11.84
C ILE A 84 -44.27 -2.14 -10.80
N VAL A 85 -43.55 -3.16 -11.25
CA VAL A 85 -42.91 -4.16 -10.40
C VAL A 85 -41.40 -4.20 -10.63
N ALA A 86 -40.64 -4.49 -9.57
CA ALA A 86 -39.20 -4.66 -9.65
C ALA A 86 -38.84 -5.97 -10.37
N THR A 87 -37.89 -5.94 -11.30
CA THR A 87 -37.40 -7.14 -12.02
C THR A 87 -36.17 -7.77 -11.38
N LEU A 88 -35.54 -7.06 -10.45
CA LEU A 88 -34.32 -7.44 -9.72
C LEU A 88 -34.37 -6.93 -8.28
N ASP A 89 -33.50 -7.47 -7.43
CA ASP A 89 -33.27 -6.99 -6.07
C ASP A 89 -32.34 -5.76 -6.12
N GLY A 90 -32.70 -4.64 -5.48
CA GLY A 90 -31.89 -3.43 -5.58
C GLY A 90 -32.50 -2.20 -4.90
N PHE A 91 -32.00 -1.02 -5.23
CA PHE A 91 -32.41 0.25 -4.66
C PHE A 91 -33.37 1.00 -5.59
N LEU A 92 -34.47 1.50 -5.03
CA LEU A 92 -35.48 2.26 -5.78
C LEU A 92 -35.02 3.70 -6.01
N THR A 93 -34.96 4.10 -7.28
CA THR A 93 -34.63 5.46 -7.70
C THR A 93 -35.77 6.05 -8.52
N LEU A 94 -36.18 7.27 -8.15
CA LEU A 94 -37.20 8.06 -8.84
C LEU A 94 -36.52 9.31 -9.41
N ASP A 95 -36.48 9.43 -10.74
CA ASP A 95 -35.93 10.63 -11.38
C ASP A 95 -37.04 11.67 -11.61
N PRO A 96 -37.03 12.82 -10.91
CA PRO A 96 -38.08 13.83 -11.06
C PRO A 96 -38.04 14.56 -12.42
N LYS A 97 -36.93 14.45 -13.18
CA LYS A 97 -36.82 15.10 -14.51
C LYS A 97 -37.48 14.26 -15.61
N SER A 98 -37.21 12.96 -15.61
CA SER A 98 -37.75 12.02 -16.59
C SER A 98 -39.02 11.31 -16.13
N ASN A 99 -39.39 11.45 -14.85
CA ASN A 99 -40.42 10.67 -14.15
C ASN A 99 -40.22 9.16 -14.20
N GLN A 100 -38.98 8.71 -14.49
CA GLN A 100 -38.67 7.29 -14.56
C GLN A 100 -38.50 6.67 -13.18
N VAL A 101 -39.01 5.45 -13.06
CA VAL A 101 -38.85 4.56 -11.90
C VAL A 101 -37.86 3.48 -12.27
N SER A 102 -36.82 3.31 -11.46
CA SER A 102 -35.77 2.33 -11.69
C SER A 102 -35.40 1.60 -10.40
N VAL A 103 -34.92 0.36 -10.56
CA VAL A 103 -34.33 -0.42 -9.47
C VAL A 103 -32.94 -0.87 -9.92
N THR A 104 -31.91 -0.49 -9.16
CA THR A 104 -30.51 -0.76 -9.52
C THR A 104 -29.77 -1.46 -8.39
N GLU A 105 -28.74 -2.24 -8.71
CA GLU A 105 -27.94 -2.97 -7.72
C GLU A 105 -27.07 -2.02 -6.88
N LYS A 106 -26.63 -0.91 -7.47
CA LYS A 106 -25.89 0.17 -6.80
C LYS A 106 -26.78 1.34 -6.39
N ILE A 107 -26.30 2.09 -5.40
CA ILE A 107 -26.93 3.35 -4.97
C ILE A 107 -26.34 4.51 -5.78
N GLU A 108 -27.20 5.27 -6.45
CA GLU A 108 -26.84 6.54 -7.09
C GLU A 108 -27.61 7.69 -6.43
N ASP A 109 -26.92 8.59 -5.72
CA ASP A 109 -27.54 9.80 -5.18
C ASP A 109 -27.22 11.01 -6.06
N LYS A 110 -28.25 11.82 -6.33
CA LYS A 110 -28.17 13.06 -7.11
C LYS A 110 -28.39 14.31 -6.24
N GLY A 111 -28.74 14.12 -4.98
CA GLY A 111 -29.10 15.19 -4.06
C GLY A 111 -27.91 15.87 -3.40
N GLY A 112 -26.71 15.30 -3.45
CA GLY A 112 -25.57 15.74 -2.66
C GLY A 112 -25.72 15.38 -1.19
N ILE A 113 -24.59 15.41 -0.48
CA ILE A 113 -24.49 15.04 0.92
C ILE A 113 -24.33 16.31 1.75
N SER A 114 -25.45 16.77 2.29
CA SER A 114 -25.55 17.98 3.11
C SER A 114 -26.41 17.74 4.34
N VAL A 115 -26.38 18.69 5.28
CA VAL A 115 -27.27 18.70 6.47
C VAL A 115 -28.75 18.63 6.07
N LYS A 116 -29.14 19.27 4.97
CA LYS A 116 -30.54 19.33 4.53
C LYS A 116 -30.96 18.11 3.74
N THR A 117 -30.03 17.54 2.98
CA THR A 117 -30.33 16.53 1.98
C THR A 117 -30.19 15.14 2.53
N THR A 118 -29.05 14.77 3.12
CA THR A 118 -28.71 13.36 3.38
C THR A 118 -28.09 13.12 4.77
N GLY A 119 -27.46 14.14 5.37
CA GLY A 119 -26.70 13.98 6.60
C GLY A 119 -25.42 13.16 6.38
N ASP A 120 -24.91 12.58 7.46
CA ASP A 120 -23.83 11.60 7.40
C ASP A 120 -24.37 10.25 6.92
N LEU A 121 -23.56 9.57 6.11
CA LEU A 121 -23.92 8.30 5.49
C LEU A 121 -23.02 7.18 6.01
N VAL A 122 -23.67 6.07 6.35
CA VAL A 122 -23.01 4.78 6.56
C VAL A 122 -23.69 3.78 5.64
N LEU A 123 -22.93 3.34 4.64
CA LEU A 123 -23.41 2.55 3.53
C LEU A 123 -22.92 1.11 3.67
N ASN A 124 -23.85 0.18 3.86
CA ASN A 124 -23.57 -1.26 3.87
C ASN A 124 -23.81 -1.86 2.47
N VAL A 125 -23.31 -1.17 1.44
CA VAL A 125 -23.39 -1.62 0.05
C VAL A 125 -21.99 -1.70 -0.55
N ASP A 126 -21.83 -2.52 -1.57
CA ASP A 126 -20.53 -2.70 -2.21
C ASP A 126 -20.15 -1.49 -3.06
N GLU A 127 -21.10 -0.90 -3.80
CA GLU A 127 -20.86 0.26 -4.68
C GLU A 127 -21.83 1.42 -4.42
N PHE A 128 -21.27 2.63 -4.34
CA PHE A 128 -21.99 3.89 -4.17
C PHE A 128 -21.47 4.97 -5.12
N VAL A 129 -22.40 5.68 -5.75
CA VAL A 129 -22.09 6.81 -6.64
C VAL A 129 -22.83 8.05 -6.18
N GLU A 130 -22.08 9.14 -5.96
CA GLU A 130 -22.62 10.46 -5.62
C GLU A 130 -22.39 11.44 -6.77
N HIS A 131 -23.47 12.05 -7.24
CA HIS A 131 -23.44 13.08 -8.27
C HIS A 131 -23.41 14.50 -7.71
N GLY A 132 -23.84 14.70 -6.46
CA GLY A 132 -23.82 16.00 -5.80
C GLY A 132 -22.54 16.23 -4.98
N GLU A 133 -22.45 17.42 -4.39
CA GLU A 133 -21.31 17.78 -3.55
C GLU A 133 -21.40 17.13 -2.16
N VAL A 134 -20.25 16.85 -1.56
CA VAL A 134 -20.16 16.45 -0.15
C VAL A 134 -19.74 17.66 0.66
N GLN A 135 -20.65 18.18 1.47
CA GLN A 135 -20.41 19.40 2.25
C GLN A 135 -19.44 19.18 3.41
N GLU A 136 -18.81 20.27 3.85
CA GLU A 136 -17.91 20.28 5.00
C GLU A 136 -18.61 19.74 6.26
N GLY A 137 -17.84 19.05 7.10
CA GLY A 137 -18.34 18.45 8.34
C GLY A 137 -19.33 17.30 8.14
N ARG A 138 -19.45 16.77 6.91
CA ARG A 138 -20.16 15.51 6.63
C ARG A 138 -19.21 14.34 6.56
N VAL A 139 -19.70 13.16 6.91
CA VAL A 139 -18.95 11.91 6.82
C VAL A 139 -19.71 10.89 5.97
N VAL A 140 -19.02 10.32 4.98
CA VAL A 140 -19.51 9.24 4.13
C VAL A 140 -18.65 8.01 4.38
N LYS A 141 -19.28 6.93 4.86
CA LYS A 141 -18.64 5.64 5.07
C LYS A 141 -19.24 4.62 4.12
N GLY A 142 -18.40 3.87 3.43
CA GLY A 142 -18.81 2.83 2.48
C GLY A 142 -17.64 1.95 2.06
N ARG A 143 -17.83 1.13 1.03
CA ARG A 143 -16.77 0.27 0.48
C ARG A 143 -16.20 0.85 -0.82
N ASN A 144 -16.85 0.63 -1.97
CA ASN A 144 -16.43 1.27 -3.22
C ASN A 144 -17.27 2.52 -3.46
N MET A 145 -16.63 3.69 -3.50
CA MET A 145 -17.32 4.97 -3.61
C MET A 145 -16.76 5.81 -4.74
N THR A 146 -17.66 6.35 -5.56
CA THR A 146 -17.33 7.25 -6.66
C THR A 146 -18.04 8.58 -6.48
N PHE A 147 -17.29 9.67 -6.50
CA PHE A 147 -17.81 11.03 -6.37
C PHE A 147 -17.55 11.80 -7.66
N LEU A 148 -18.63 12.31 -8.25
CA LEU A 148 -18.60 13.02 -9.54
C LEU A 148 -18.58 14.54 -9.38
N SER A 149 -18.74 15.05 -8.16
CA SER A 149 -18.68 16.48 -7.81
C SER A 149 -17.65 16.74 -6.71
N ASP A 150 -17.49 18.00 -6.31
CA ASP A 150 -16.53 18.44 -5.31
C ASP A 150 -16.82 17.86 -3.91
N VAL A 151 -15.74 17.48 -3.22
CA VAL A 151 -15.77 16.91 -1.88
C VAL A 151 -15.05 17.85 -0.91
N PHE A 152 -15.81 18.38 0.04
CA PHE A 152 -15.32 19.20 1.16
C PHE A 152 -15.36 18.45 2.50
N GLY A 153 -16.13 17.36 2.56
CA GLY A 153 -16.30 16.54 3.75
C GLY A 153 -15.26 15.41 3.88
N ARG A 154 -15.65 14.37 4.62
CA ARG A 154 -14.83 13.18 4.87
C ARG A 154 -15.42 11.96 4.18
N VAL A 155 -14.58 11.25 3.44
CA VAL A 155 -14.90 10.00 2.76
C VAL A 155 -14.01 8.92 3.36
N ILE A 156 -14.62 7.89 3.94
CA ILE A 156 -13.92 6.81 4.63
C ILE A 156 -14.37 5.48 4.03
N SER A 157 -13.43 4.75 3.45
CA SER A 157 -13.66 3.43 2.89
C SER A 157 -13.25 2.32 3.85
N GLU A 158 -14.13 1.34 4.03
CA GLU A 158 -13.88 0.11 4.80
C GLU A 158 -13.24 -0.98 3.91
N GLY A 159 -12.17 -0.60 3.21
CA GLY A 159 -11.33 -1.51 2.41
C GLY A 159 -11.71 -1.66 0.93
N GLY A 160 -12.56 -0.78 0.40
CA GLY A 160 -12.79 -0.61 -1.04
C GLY A 160 -12.14 0.65 -1.61
N ASN A 161 -12.38 0.91 -2.89
CA ASN A 161 -11.73 2.00 -3.62
C ASN A 161 -12.50 3.33 -3.54
N ILE A 162 -11.78 4.44 -3.53
CA ILE A 162 -12.33 5.80 -3.56
C ILE A 162 -11.93 6.49 -4.86
N HIS A 163 -12.92 6.88 -5.66
CA HIS A 163 -12.69 7.64 -6.89
C HIS A 163 -13.29 9.04 -6.77
N LEU A 164 -12.44 10.07 -6.76
CA LEU A 164 -12.85 11.47 -6.79
C LEU A 164 -12.58 12.03 -8.18
N LYS A 165 -13.64 12.23 -8.98
CA LYS A 165 -13.52 12.76 -10.35
C LYS A 165 -13.38 14.29 -10.39
N LYS A 166 -13.62 14.96 -9.27
CA LYS A 166 -13.52 16.41 -9.07
C LYS A 166 -12.63 16.73 -7.87
N ASN A 167 -12.77 17.92 -7.29
CA ASN A 167 -11.79 18.42 -6.33
C ASN A 167 -12.04 17.86 -4.93
N LEU A 168 -10.96 17.67 -4.19
CA LEU A 168 -10.97 17.41 -2.75
C LEU A 168 -10.39 18.64 -2.03
N SER A 169 -11.19 19.36 -1.25
CA SER A 169 -10.78 20.64 -0.67
C SER A 169 -11.13 20.75 0.80
N GLY A 170 -10.13 20.81 1.68
CA GLY A 170 -10.32 20.80 3.14
C GLY A 170 -10.81 19.45 3.69
N GLY A 171 -10.97 18.46 2.81
CA GLY A 171 -11.60 17.19 3.11
C GLY A 171 -10.62 16.11 3.53
N VAL A 172 -11.16 14.92 3.77
CA VAL A 172 -10.37 13.71 4.06
C VAL A 172 -10.83 12.58 3.15
N ALA A 173 -9.89 11.88 2.52
CA ALA A 173 -10.13 10.61 1.85
C ALA A 173 -9.27 9.54 2.54
N ASP A 174 -9.91 8.54 3.14
CA ASP A 174 -9.24 7.55 3.99
C ASP A 174 -9.71 6.15 3.61
N THR A 175 -8.79 5.23 3.33
CA THR A 175 -9.09 3.82 3.08
C THR A 175 -8.07 2.93 3.77
N LEU A 176 -8.55 1.78 4.27
CA LEU A 176 -7.69 0.79 4.92
C LEU A 176 -6.80 0.04 3.93
N SER A 177 -7.36 -0.41 2.81
CA SER A 177 -6.67 -1.31 1.88
C SER A 177 -7.00 -1.09 0.41
N GLY A 178 -7.83 -0.09 0.09
CA GLY A 178 -8.21 0.19 -1.30
C GLY A 178 -7.37 1.30 -1.92
N ASP A 179 -7.58 1.52 -3.21
CA ASP A 179 -6.90 2.58 -3.94
C ASP A 179 -7.70 3.89 -3.88
N ILE A 180 -6.99 5.01 -3.95
CA ILE A 180 -7.58 6.35 -4.02
C ILE A 180 -7.14 7.02 -5.32
N GLU A 181 -8.11 7.29 -6.20
CA GLU A 181 -7.90 8.03 -7.45
C GLU A 181 -8.45 9.46 -7.31
N LEU A 182 -7.57 10.46 -7.49
CA LEU A 182 -7.87 11.89 -7.40
C LEU A 182 -7.63 12.54 -8.76
N ALA A 183 -8.67 12.62 -9.58
CA ALA A 183 -8.55 13.01 -11.00
C ALA A 183 -8.37 14.52 -11.23
N SER A 184 -8.60 15.35 -10.21
CA SER A 184 -8.57 16.82 -10.33
C SER A 184 -7.65 17.42 -9.28
N HIS A 185 -8.06 18.52 -8.64
CA HIS A 185 -7.26 19.29 -7.69
C HIS A 185 -7.53 18.87 -6.23
N VAL A 186 -6.46 18.61 -5.49
CA VAL A 186 -6.50 18.30 -4.06
C VAL A 186 -5.89 19.47 -3.29
N SER A 187 -6.65 20.10 -2.41
CA SER A 187 -6.19 21.26 -1.63
C SER A 187 -6.43 21.10 -0.14
N ARG A 188 -5.44 21.40 0.69
CA ARG A 188 -5.57 21.43 2.16
C ARG A 188 -6.26 20.19 2.73
N SER A 189 -5.95 19.03 2.16
CA SER A 189 -6.68 17.78 2.45
C SER A 189 -5.73 16.70 2.93
N LEU A 190 -6.30 15.72 3.63
CA LEU A 190 -5.59 14.50 4.05
C LEU A 190 -6.07 13.34 3.19
N VAL A 191 -5.13 12.68 2.53
CA VAL A 191 -5.38 11.47 1.75
C VAL A 191 -4.55 10.34 2.35
N ARG A 192 -5.23 9.26 2.74
CA ARG A 192 -4.57 8.10 3.32
C ARG A 192 -5.10 6.82 2.69
N SER A 193 -4.21 6.05 2.09
CA SER A 193 -4.43 4.63 1.81
C SER A 193 -3.47 3.82 2.68
N GLY A 194 -3.98 2.81 3.41
CA GLY A 194 -3.13 1.96 4.23
C GLY A 194 -2.22 1.07 3.38
N ASP A 195 -2.81 0.06 2.74
CA ASP A 195 -2.07 -0.89 1.90
C ASP A 195 -2.18 -0.65 0.39
N GLY A 196 -2.93 0.38 -0.03
CA GLY A 196 -3.22 0.66 -1.44
C GLY A 196 -2.40 1.81 -2.05
N GLU A 197 -2.79 2.15 -3.27
CA GLU A 197 -2.18 3.20 -4.08
C GLU A 197 -2.95 4.53 -3.99
N VAL A 198 -2.22 5.64 -3.98
CA VAL A 198 -2.78 6.99 -4.10
C VAL A 198 -2.30 7.61 -5.42
N MET A 199 -3.24 7.86 -6.32
CA MET A 199 -2.99 8.53 -7.60
C MET A 199 -3.60 9.93 -7.57
N ALA A 200 -2.78 10.96 -7.81
CA ALA A 200 -3.26 12.33 -7.85
C ALA A 200 -2.64 13.14 -8.99
N ASN A 201 -3.46 13.93 -9.68
CA ASN A 201 -2.95 14.78 -10.74
C ASN A 201 -2.32 16.05 -10.17
N PHE A 202 -3.06 16.81 -9.37
CA PHE A 202 -2.56 18.05 -8.78
C PHE A 202 -2.87 18.13 -7.28
N CYS A 203 -1.83 18.33 -6.47
CA CYS A 203 -1.93 18.43 -5.02
C CYS A 203 -1.29 19.73 -4.51
N GLU A 204 -2.01 20.47 -3.68
CA GLU A 204 -1.50 21.66 -3.00
C GLU A 204 -1.78 21.62 -1.50
N SER A 205 -0.75 21.92 -0.68
CA SER A 205 -0.85 22.05 0.78
C SER A 205 -1.55 20.85 1.44
N SER A 206 -1.30 19.65 0.93
CA SER A 206 -2.02 18.43 1.30
C SER A 206 -1.05 17.34 1.76
N THR A 207 -1.55 16.45 2.62
CA THR A 207 -0.79 15.31 3.14
C THR A 207 -1.25 14.04 2.45
N LEU A 208 -0.33 13.32 1.82
CA LEU A 208 -0.58 12.07 1.10
C LEU A 208 0.17 10.94 1.80
N ILE A 209 -0.56 9.89 2.18
CA ILE A 209 -0.03 8.71 2.85
C ILE A 209 -0.51 7.48 2.09
N GLY A 210 0.40 6.60 1.69
CA GLY A 210 0.08 5.44 0.87
C GLY A 210 1.17 4.38 0.94
N LYS A 211 0.90 3.18 0.43
CA LYS A 211 1.97 2.23 0.11
C LYS A 211 2.73 2.69 -1.13
N CYS A 212 1.98 3.05 -2.18
CA CYS A 212 2.50 3.69 -3.38
C CYS A 212 1.78 5.02 -3.58
N VAL A 213 2.54 6.09 -3.85
CA VAL A 213 1.98 7.42 -4.14
C VAL A 213 2.50 7.90 -5.48
N ARG A 214 1.58 8.13 -6.42
CA ARG A 214 1.85 8.71 -7.74
C ARG A 214 1.22 10.09 -7.83
N VAL A 215 2.04 11.11 -8.07
CA VAL A 215 1.57 12.49 -8.20
C VAL A 215 2.16 13.17 -9.43
N GLU A 216 1.33 13.71 -10.32
CA GLU A 216 1.86 14.43 -11.48
C GLU A 216 2.46 15.78 -11.06
N HIS A 217 1.79 16.52 -10.17
CA HIS A 217 2.28 17.80 -9.66
C HIS A 217 1.88 17.99 -8.18
N ALA A 218 2.87 18.11 -7.30
CA ALA A 218 2.67 18.40 -5.88
C ALA A 218 3.33 19.70 -5.44
N VAL A 219 2.62 20.44 -4.59
CA VAL A 219 2.99 21.79 -4.16
C VAL A 219 2.80 21.93 -2.66
N SER A 220 3.87 22.23 -1.92
CA SER A 220 3.81 22.38 -0.45
C SER A 220 3.12 21.20 0.24
N CYS A 221 3.33 20.00 -0.31
CA CYS A 221 2.73 18.76 0.16
C CYS A 221 3.67 18.00 1.10
N GLU A 222 3.07 17.20 1.96
CA GLU A 222 3.77 16.21 2.78
C GLU A 222 3.41 14.82 2.25
N ILE A 223 4.38 14.08 1.72
CA ILE A 223 4.15 12.81 1.05
C ILE A 223 4.94 11.72 1.78
N VAL A 224 4.25 10.69 2.26
CA VAL A 224 4.84 9.56 2.98
C VAL A 224 4.38 8.25 2.35
N ALA A 225 5.32 7.44 1.85
CA ALA A 225 4.99 6.14 1.27
C ALA A 225 6.15 5.13 1.33
N ASP A 226 5.92 3.89 0.90
CA ASP A 226 7.01 2.97 0.60
C ASP A 226 7.64 3.31 -0.76
N GLU A 227 6.80 3.59 -1.76
CA GLU A 227 7.20 4.00 -3.11
C GLU A 227 6.53 5.32 -3.53
N ILE A 228 7.33 6.26 -4.04
CA ILE A 228 6.86 7.57 -4.52
C ILE A 228 7.33 7.80 -5.94
N GLU A 229 6.39 8.15 -6.81
CA GLU A 229 6.65 8.65 -8.16
C GLU A 229 6.01 10.02 -8.32
N ALA A 230 6.84 11.04 -8.51
CA ALA A 230 6.40 12.41 -8.64
C ALA A 230 6.86 13.02 -9.98
N GLY A 231 5.96 13.69 -10.68
CA GLY A 231 6.28 14.52 -11.84
C GLY A 231 7.01 15.78 -11.41
N ILE A 232 6.27 16.75 -10.87
CA ILE A 232 6.82 18.04 -10.42
C ILE A 232 6.60 18.17 -8.91
N LEU A 233 7.67 18.51 -8.18
CA LEU A 233 7.60 18.82 -6.76
C LEU A 233 8.06 20.25 -6.48
N GLU A 234 7.23 20.99 -5.75
CA GLU A 234 7.46 22.39 -5.40
C GLU A 234 7.33 22.65 -3.89
N GLY A 235 8.45 22.85 -3.18
CA GLY A 235 8.49 23.08 -1.74
C GLY A 235 7.83 21.98 -0.88
N CYS A 236 7.97 20.71 -1.28
CA CYS A 236 7.37 19.53 -0.65
C CYS A 236 8.32 18.82 0.32
N MET A 237 7.74 18.10 1.28
CA MET A 237 8.45 17.13 2.11
C MET A 237 8.06 15.72 1.68
N VAL A 238 9.05 14.90 1.35
CA VAL A 238 8.87 13.55 0.78
C VAL A 238 9.64 12.54 1.60
N VAL A 239 8.97 11.46 2.02
CA VAL A 239 9.57 10.40 2.82
C VAL A 239 9.20 9.04 2.25
N ALA A 240 10.18 8.28 1.75
CA ALA A 240 9.94 6.91 1.28
C ALA A 240 11.21 6.06 1.18
N LYS A 241 11.04 4.75 0.96
CA LYS A 241 12.14 3.83 0.65
C LYS A 241 12.60 4.02 -0.80
N LYS A 242 11.64 4.11 -1.72
CA LYS A 242 11.87 4.29 -3.15
C LYS A 242 11.25 5.59 -3.63
N ILE A 243 12.07 6.46 -4.21
CA ILE A 243 11.69 7.81 -4.64
C ILE A 243 12.15 8.02 -6.07
N HIS A 244 11.21 8.39 -6.93
CA HIS A 244 11.48 8.86 -8.29
C HIS A 244 10.81 10.21 -8.49
N ILE A 245 11.60 11.24 -8.78
CA ILE A 245 11.13 12.61 -8.98
C ILE A 245 11.63 13.08 -10.34
N HIS A 246 10.72 13.44 -11.25
CA HIS A 246 11.12 13.94 -12.56
C HIS A 246 11.68 15.36 -12.46
N THR A 247 11.01 16.28 -11.78
CA THR A 247 11.46 17.67 -11.61
C THR A 247 11.26 18.14 -10.18
N SER A 248 12.34 18.65 -9.59
CA SER A 248 12.36 19.25 -8.26
C SER A 248 12.62 20.75 -8.37
N ASP A 249 11.64 21.57 -7.97
CA ASP A 249 11.71 23.03 -7.98
C ASP A 249 11.39 23.65 -6.61
N GLU A 250 11.84 24.88 -6.39
CA GLU A 250 11.55 25.62 -5.16
C GLU A 250 10.30 26.48 -5.31
N ARG A 251 9.52 26.62 -4.23
CA ARG A 251 8.36 27.52 -4.23
C ARG A 251 8.46 28.54 -3.13
N ARG A 252 8.50 29.81 -3.52
CA ARG A 252 8.56 30.96 -2.58
C ARG A 252 9.70 30.82 -1.56
N GLY A 253 10.86 30.31 -2.00
CA GLY A 253 12.02 30.07 -1.15
C GLY A 253 11.91 28.89 -0.19
N LYS A 254 10.91 28.00 -0.36
CA LYS A 254 10.87 26.70 0.32
C LYS A 254 11.55 25.66 -0.54
N GLU A 255 12.57 25.02 0.02
CA GLU A 255 13.25 23.86 -0.57
C GLU A 255 12.36 22.61 -0.56
N ASN A 256 12.66 21.68 -1.46
CA ASN A 256 12.16 20.32 -1.38
C ASN A 256 13.01 19.52 -0.39
N LEU A 257 12.39 18.90 0.62
CA LEU A 257 13.06 18.02 1.57
C LEU A 257 12.72 16.56 1.24
N VAL A 258 13.69 15.80 0.80
CA VAL A 258 13.55 14.38 0.45
C VAL A 258 14.28 13.55 1.50
N THR A 259 13.57 12.68 2.20
CA THR A 259 14.16 11.80 3.23
C THR A 259 13.99 10.35 2.83
N LEU A 260 15.10 9.61 2.82
CA LEU A 260 15.09 8.17 2.54
C LEU A 260 14.88 7.37 3.82
N LEU A 261 13.95 6.41 3.75
CA LEU A 261 13.75 5.44 4.82
C LEU A 261 14.73 4.28 4.65
N ILE A 262 15.88 4.39 5.32
CA ILE A 262 16.94 3.38 5.33
C ILE A 262 16.72 2.45 6.53
N PRO A 263 16.73 1.12 6.36
CA PRO A 263 16.70 0.19 7.48
C PRO A 263 17.95 0.35 8.35
N ASP A 264 17.86 -0.02 9.63
CA ASP A 264 19.01 0.02 10.53
C ASP A 264 20.06 -1.04 10.12
N LEU A 265 21.18 -0.56 9.58
CA LEU A 265 22.30 -1.40 9.13
C LEU A 265 23.39 -1.57 10.20
N SER A 266 23.24 -0.96 11.38
CA SER A 266 24.28 -0.92 12.42
C SER A 266 24.69 -2.32 12.89
N HIS A 267 23.75 -3.25 12.95
CA HIS A 267 24.02 -4.65 13.31
C HIS A 267 24.95 -5.33 12.29
N PHE A 268 24.68 -5.14 10.99
CA PHE A 268 25.53 -5.68 9.93
C PHE A 268 26.91 -5.04 9.93
N ASP A 269 27.00 -3.73 10.12
CA ASP A 269 28.28 -3.02 10.16
C ASP A 269 29.16 -3.49 11.33
N GLN A 270 28.57 -3.75 12.51
CA GLN A 270 29.27 -4.32 13.66
C GLN A 270 29.76 -5.75 13.39
N LEU A 271 28.91 -6.60 12.82
CA LEU A 271 29.25 -7.99 12.52
C LEU A 271 30.36 -8.08 11.45
N ILE A 272 30.25 -7.30 10.39
CA ILE A 272 31.26 -7.19 9.33
C ILE A 272 32.60 -6.73 9.91
N SER A 273 32.59 -5.68 10.74
CA SER A 273 33.82 -5.16 11.37
C SER A 273 34.48 -6.19 12.28
N LYS A 274 33.69 -6.95 13.04
CA LYS A 274 34.19 -8.03 13.90
C LYS A 274 34.84 -9.15 13.08
N LEU A 275 34.15 -9.65 12.04
CA LEU A 275 34.68 -10.70 11.17
C LEU A 275 35.95 -10.26 10.44
N GLN A 276 36.03 -9.01 9.99
CA GLN A 276 37.23 -8.45 9.37
C GLN A 276 38.43 -8.42 10.33
N ASN A 277 38.20 -8.06 11.60
CA ASN A 277 39.23 -8.09 12.63
C ASN A 277 39.67 -9.52 12.96
N ASP A 278 38.72 -10.45 13.11
CA ASP A 278 39.01 -11.86 13.40
C ASP A 278 39.85 -12.50 12.26
N ILE A 279 39.53 -12.17 11.01
CA ILE A 279 40.31 -12.60 9.83
C ILE A 279 41.72 -11.98 9.86
N ALA A 280 41.84 -10.69 10.17
CA ALA A 280 43.13 -10.00 10.22
C ALA A 280 44.04 -10.59 11.31
N ASP A 281 43.49 -10.86 12.50
CA ASP A 281 44.19 -11.45 13.63
C ASP A 281 44.61 -12.89 13.32
N ALA A 282 43.72 -13.70 12.76
CA ALA A 282 44.04 -15.08 12.37
C ALA A 282 45.12 -15.13 11.28
N ARG A 283 45.06 -14.24 10.27
CA ARG A 283 46.11 -14.11 9.23
C ARG A 283 47.45 -13.65 9.81
N SER A 284 47.43 -12.74 10.78
CA SER A 284 48.65 -12.33 11.50
C SER A 284 49.27 -13.53 12.24
N GLN A 285 48.47 -14.33 12.94
CA GLN A 285 48.93 -15.55 13.63
C GLN A 285 49.46 -16.62 12.66
N ILE A 286 48.82 -16.80 11.51
CA ILE A 286 49.32 -17.67 10.42
C ILE A 286 50.69 -17.18 9.96
N SER A 287 50.85 -15.89 9.69
CA SER A 287 52.12 -15.32 9.23
C SER A 287 53.25 -15.52 10.26
N ALA A 288 52.96 -15.33 11.55
CA ALA A 288 53.91 -15.51 12.64
C ALA A 288 54.33 -16.99 12.79
N LYS A 289 53.37 -17.92 12.72
CA LYS A 289 53.64 -19.36 12.78
C LYS A 289 54.38 -19.87 11.54
N MET A 290 54.07 -19.35 10.35
CA MET A 290 54.82 -19.65 9.13
C MET A 290 56.27 -19.18 9.23
N GLN A 291 56.52 -17.96 9.74
CA GLN A 291 57.87 -17.47 9.98
C GLN A 291 58.66 -18.35 10.97
N GLN A 292 58.03 -18.82 12.05
CA GLN A 292 58.66 -19.77 12.98
C GLN A 292 59.01 -21.10 12.30
N LEU A 293 58.14 -21.57 11.41
CA LEU A 293 58.32 -22.81 10.66
C LEU A 293 59.45 -22.67 9.61
N ASP A 294 59.56 -21.51 8.97
CA ASP A 294 60.64 -21.18 8.04
C ASP A 294 61.98 -21.02 8.77
N LEU A 295 62.01 -20.40 9.95
CA LEU A 295 63.20 -20.33 10.81
C LEU A 295 63.69 -21.73 11.20
N LEU A 296 62.78 -22.64 11.59
CA LEU A 296 63.10 -24.04 11.89
C LEU A 296 63.64 -24.79 10.66
N LYS A 297 63.10 -24.52 9.47
CA LYS A 297 63.55 -25.13 8.20
C LYS A 297 64.85 -24.54 7.65
N SER A 298 65.22 -23.33 8.05
CA SER A 298 66.45 -22.66 7.60
C SER A 298 67.73 -23.30 8.18
N ASP A 299 67.60 -24.12 9.23
CA ASP A 299 68.70 -24.95 9.73
C ASP A 299 69.02 -26.09 8.73
N SER A 300 70.19 -25.98 8.12
CA SER A 300 70.67 -26.91 7.07
C SER A 300 70.82 -28.37 7.56
N GLU A 301 71.01 -28.61 8.86
CA GLU A 301 71.04 -29.97 9.42
C GLU A 301 69.64 -30.56 9.54
N PHE A 302 68.66 -29.75 9.95
CA PHE A 302 67.26 -30.16 10.12
C PHE A 302 66.54 -30.39 8.78
N ALA A 303 66.82 -29.58 7.75
CA ALA A 303 66.28 -29.78 6.40
C ALA A 303 66.76 -31.12 5.78
N LYS A 304 68.04 -31.47 5.98
CA LYS A 304 68.60 -32.76 5.53
C LYS A 304 67.98 -33.93 6.30
N PHE A 305 67.73 -33.77 7.59
CA PHE A 305 67.04 -34.76 8.43
C PHE A 305 65.59 -35.01 7.96
N LEU A 306 64.83 -33.97 7.63
CA LEU A 306 63.46 -34.11 7.11
C LEU A 306 63.40 -34.90 5.79
N VAL A 307 64.30 -34.62 4.84
CA VAL A 307 64.40 -35.34 3.55
C VAL A 307 64.79 -36.81 3.76
N LEU A 308 65.71 -37.09 4.70
CA LEU A 308 66.08 -38.45 5.07
C LEU A 308 64.93 -39.20 5.74
N ALA A 309 64.20 -38.55 6.66
CA ALA A 309 63.04 -39.11 7.34
C ALA A 309 61.89 -39.43 6.36
N GLU A 310 61.69 -38.62 5.33
CA GLU A 310 60.72 -38.87 4.27
C GLU A 310 61.13 -40.04 3.37
N ARG A 311 62.40 -40.14 2.96
CA ARG A 311 62.94 -41.24 2.15
C ARG A 311 62.97 -42.60 2.86
N ILE A 312 63.12 -42.60 4.18
CA ILE A 312 63.03 -43.79 5.02
C ILE A 312 61.56 -44.23 5.16
N ARG A 313 60.63 -43.28 5.33
CA ARG A 313 59.19 -43.54 5.44
C ARG A 313 58.56 -44.02 4.13
N SER A 314 59.03 -43.53 2.99
CA SER A 314 58.59 -43.95 1.65
C SER A 314 59.17 -45.29 1.20
N GLY A 315 59.99 -45.96 2.03
CA GLY A 315 60.52 -47.30 1.76
C GLY A 315 61.68 -47.35 0.75
N THR A 316 62.18 -46.20 0.29
CA THR A 316 63.29 -46.12 -0.68
C THR A 316 64.67 -46.46 -0.11
N ILE A 317 64.84 -46.48 1.22
CA ILE A 317 66.11 -46.80 1.90
C ILE A 317 65.86 -47.88 2.97
N LYS A 318 66.50 -49.05 2.83
CA LYS A 318 66.55 -50.09 3.89
C LYS A 318 67.78 -49.85 4.77
N ILE A 319 67.55 -49.56 6.04
CA ILE A 319 68.58 -49.25 7.02
C ILE A 319 69.33 -50.52 7.44
N THR A 320 70.66 -50.53 7.34
CA THR A 320 71.54 -51.56 7.92
C THR A 320 71.72 -51.37 9.43
N PRO A 321 72.02 -52.43 10.22
CA PRO A 321 72.02 -52.37 11.69
C PRO A 321 72.96 -51.32 12.31
N ASP A 322 74.10 -51.01 11.68
CA ASP A 322 74.99 -49.91 12.13
C ASP A 322 74.44 -48.51 11.83
N GLN A 323 73.69 -48.38 10.73
CA GLN A 323 73.03 -47.11 10.36
C GLN A 323 71.80 -46.82 11.24
N ALA A 324 71.22 -47.85 11.87
CA ALA A 324 70.10 -47.69 12.79
C ALA A 324 70.50 -46.94 14.08
N VAL A 325 71.73 -47.17 14.58
CA VAL A 325 72.24 -46.50 15.80
C VAL A 325 72.55 -45.03 15.53
N ASN A 326 73.15 -44.71 14.36
CA ASN A 326 73.38 -43.32 13.96
C ASN A 326 72.07 -42.59 13.61
N TRP A 327 71.10 -43.31 13.06
CA TRP A 327 69.74 -42.78 12.82
C TRP A 327 69.04 -42.45 14.15
N GLN A 328 69.13 -43.32 15.15
CA GLN A 328 68.57 -43.04 16.49
C GLN A 328 69.19 -41.79 17.14
N LYS A 329 70.51 -41.60 17.05
CA LYS A 329 71.17 -40.38 17.57
C LYS A 329 70.76 -39.10 16.83
N LEU A 330 70.55 -39.18 15.52
CA LEU A 330 70.04 -38.05 14.72
C LEU A 330 68.57 -37.74 15.04
N VAL A 331 67.76 -38.77 15.27
CA VAL A 331 66.37 -38.64 15.72
C VAL A 331 66.31 -37.98 17.09
N GLU A 332 67.15 -38.37 18.06
CA GLU A 332 67.20 -37.73 19.39
C GLU A 332 67.64 -36.26 19.33
N LYS A 333 68.65 -35.93 18.50
CA LYS A 333 69.13 -34.55 18.33
C LYS A 333 68.08 -33.63 17.70
N HIS A 334 67.30 -34.13 16.73
CA HIS A 334 66.28 -33.36 16.03
C HIS A 334 64.85 -33.63 16.52
N ALA A 335 64.66 -34.38 17.61
CA ALA A 335 63.35 -34.73 18.17
C ALA A 335 62.54 -33.50 18.59
N GLN A 336 63.20 -32.51 19.21
CA GLN A 336 62.56 -31.26 19.68
C GLN A 336 62.07 -30.38 18.53
N PRO A 337 62.90 -29.99 17.53
CA PRO A 337 62.43 -29.22 16.39
C PRO A 337 61.43 -30.00 15.51
N PHE A 338 61.54 -31.33 15.42
CA PHE A 338 60.53 -32.16 14.76
C PHE A 338 59.19 -32.12 15.51
N ALA A 339 59.18 -32.29 16.83
CA ALA A 339 57.98 -32.19 17.65
C ALA A 339 57.34 -30.79 17.62
N GLN A 340 58.14 -29.72 17.54
CA GLN A 340 57.66 -28.36 17.36
C GLN A 340 57.01 -28.17 15.98
N SER A 341 57.65 -28.64 14.90
CA SER A 341 57.07 -28.57 13.55
C SER A 341 55.78 -29.39 13.42
N ALA A 342 55.72 -30.57 14.03
CA ALA A 342 54.54 -31.44 14.04
C ALA A 342 53.36 -30.85 14.85
N LYS A 343 53.62 -29.94 15.79
CA LYS A 343 52.59 -29.17 16.51
C LYS A 343 52.14 -27.92 15.74
N LEU A 344 53.05 -27.27 15.03
CA LEU A 344 52.77 -26.04 14.28
C LEU A 344 51.93 -26.29 13.03
N LEU A 345 52.14 -27.41 12.32
CA LEU A 345 51.39 -27.78 11.11
C LEU A 345 49.88 -27.91 11.33
N PRO A 346 49.37 -28.76 12.26
CA PRO A 346 47.92 -28.86 12.50
C PRO A 346 47.35 -27.55 13.08
N ALA A 347 48.15 -26.77 13.82
CA ALA A 347 47.71 -25.48 14.33
C ALA A 347 47.59 -24.41 13.22
N LEU A 348 48.35 -24.53 12.13
CA LEU A 348 48.20 -23.72 10.92
C LEU A 348 46.95 -24.14 10.13
N GLU A 349 46.74 -25.44 9.93
CA GLU A 349 45.54 -25.95 9.26
C GLU A 349 44.25 -25.50 9.97
N VAL A 350 44.21 -25.58 11.30
CA VAL A 350 43.06 -25.09 12.08
C VAL A 350 42.84 -23.59 11.84
N LEU A 351 43.89 -22.77 11.92
CA LEU A 351 43.77 -21.33 11.67
C LEU A 351 43.34 -21.01 10.23
N GLU A 352 43.85 -21.73 9.24
CA GLU A 352 43.43 -21.59 7.83
C GLU A 352 41.96 -21.98 7.63
N THR A 353 41.48 -23.04 8.30
CA THR A 353 40.06 -23.40 8.26
C THR A 353 39.18 -22.35 8.93
N THR A 354 39.62 -21.77 10.05
CA THR A 354 38.92 -20.67 10.72
C THR A 354 38.87 -19.40 9.85
N VAL A 355 39.97 -19.06 9.17
CA VAL A 355 39.97 -17.94 8.21
C VAL A 355 38.98 -18.19 7.08
N LYS A 356 38.96 -19.38 6.48
CA LYS A 356 38.00 -19.72 5.42
C LYS A 356 36.55 -19.63 5.89
N GLN A 357 36.25 -20.16 7.07
CA GLN A 357 34.91 -20.08 7.66
C GLN A 357 34.49 -18.63 7.91
N ALA A 358 35.36 -17.83 8.53
CA ALA A 358 35.10 -16.41 8.77
C ALA A 358 34.95 -15.61 7.47
N GLU A 359 35.71 -15.93 6.42
CA GLU A 359 35.57 -15.32 5.10
C GLU A 359 34.23 -15.66 4.43
N ASP A 360 33.74 -16.88 4.59
CA ASP A 360 32.43 -17.28 4.06
C ASP A 360 31.29 -16.64 4.85
N GLU A 361 31.39 -16.57 6.18
CA GLU A 361 30.44 -15.81 7.03
C GLU A 361 30.43 -14.32 6.68
N LEU A 362 31.60 -13.72 6.41
CA LEU A 362 31.71 -12.34 5.97
C LEU A 362 30.99 -12.10 4.64
N LYS A 363 31.12 -13.02 3.67
CA LYS A 363 30.40 -12.93 2.39
C LYS A 363 28.88 -12.98 2.60
N VAL A 364 28.40 -13.86 3.48
CA VAL A 364 26.97 -13.97 3.81
C VAL A 364 26.48 -12.67 4.44
N ALA A 365 27.19 -12.15 5.45
CA ALA A 365 26.80 -10.91 6.13
C ALA A 365 26.78 -9.68 5.19
N VAL A 366 27.75 -9.59 4.28
CA VAL A 366 27.78 -8.54 3.25
C VAL A 366 26.61 -8.71 2.28
N HIS A 367 26.29 -9.94 1.89
CA HIS A 367 25.15 -10.21 1.00
C HIS A 367 23.81 -9.86 1.67
N GLU A 368 23.59 -10.28 2.91
CA GLU A 368 22.38 -9.95 3.68
C GLU A 368 22.23 -8.44 3.88
N ARG A 369 23.33 -7.72 4.11
CA ARG A 369 23.33 -6.25 4.15
C ARG A 369 22.89 -5.62 2.83
N ILE A 370 23.37 -6.15 1.70
CA ILE A 370 22.95 -5.68 0.37
C ILE A 370 21.46 -5.94 0.16
N VAL A 371 20.99 -7.16 0.45
CA VAL A 371 19.58 -7.54 0.34
C VAL A 371 18.70 -6.66 1.25
N ALA A 372 19.15 -6.33 2.45
CA ALA A 372 18.43 -5.41 3.33
C ALA A 372 18.28 -4.00 2.74
N THR A 373 19.21 -3.58 1.87
CA THR A 373 19.14 -2.31 1.14
C THR A 373 18.44 -2.41 -0.22
N GLU A 374 18.08 -3.62 -0.68
CA GLU A 374 17.34 -3.80 -1.94
C GLU A 374 15.97 -3.12 -1.84
N GLY A 375 15.65 -2.30 -2.84
CA GLY A 375 14.41 -1.53 -2.88
C GLY A 375 14.50 -0.13 -2.28
N VAL A 376 15.65 0.27 -1.72
CA VAL A 376 15.92 1.67 -1.33
C VAL A 376 16.61 2.39 -2.48
N SER A 377 15.99 3.43 -3.04
CA SER A 377 16.60 4.23 -4.09
C SER A 377 15.99 5.62 -4.17
N CYS A 378 16.80 6.63 -4.46
CA CYS A 378 16.33 7.97 -4.82
C CYS A 378 16.90 8.36 -6.17
N VAL A 379 16.02 8.74 -7.10
CA VAL A 379 16.38 9.29 -8.41
C VAL A 379 15.62 10.58 -8.60
N ILE A 380 16.36 11.64 -8.95
CA ILE A 380 15.81 12.95 -9.30
C ILE A 380 16.38 13.34 -10.67
N ASP A 381 15.54 13.40 -11.71
CA ASP A 381 16.02 13.62 -13.08
C ASP A 381 16.51 15.05 -13.29
N HIS A 382 15.73 16.03 -12.81
CA HIS A 382 16.01 17.44 -12.96
C HIS A 382 15.83 18.21 -11.65
N ILE A 383 16.86 18.98 -11.28
CA ILE A 383 16.86 19.86 -10.11
C ILE A 383 16.99 21.31 -10.61
N VAL A 384 15.95 22.11 -10.41
CA VAL A 384 15.90 23.53 -10.81
C VAL A 384 16.09 24.44 -9.60
N GLY A 385 15.40 24.15 -8.50
CA GLY A 385 15.47 24.90 -7.24
C GLY A 385 16.25 24.20 -6.14
N GLN A 386 16.22 24.75 -4.92
CA GLN A 386 16.85 24.10 -3.76
C GLN A 386 16.16 22.79 -3.38
N THR A 387 16.93 21.71 -3.32
CA THR A 387 16.49 20.37 -2.92
C THR A 387 17.51 19.79 -1.95
N SER A 388 17.05 19.37 -0.77
CA SER A 388 17.86 18.70 0.25
C SER A 388 17.45 17.24 0.37
N VAL A 389 18.41 16.33 0.22
CA VAL A 389 18.22 14.87 0.36
C VAL A 389 18.89 14.42 1.65
N ARG A 390 18.17 13.68 2.50
CA ARG A 390 18.64 13.21 3.82
C ARG A 390 18.42 11.73 4.05
#